data_AF-A0A021XHF5-F1
#
_entry.id   AF-A0A021XHF5-F1
#
_cell.length_a   1.000
_cell.length_b   1.000
_cell.length_c   1.000
_cell.angle_alpha   90.00
_cell.angle_beta   90.00
_cell.angle_gamma   90.00
#
_symmetry.space_group_name_H-M   'P 1'
#
loop_
_entity.id
_entity.type
_entity.pdbx_description
1 polymer ?
#
loop_
_entity_poly.entity_id
_entity_poly.type
_entity_poly.pdbx_seq_one_letter_code
_entity_poly.pdbx_strand_id
1 'polypeptide(L)'
;MTHPGDNYADTRHYARREQLTERPRQVSRVIDYMLGAWPDRRAVDQGRIGIFGFSMGGFTALASLGGRPETSGLVAQCKAMPRKAACLALGGAQDVRRKFGQAALGVVPDPRLRAAFVAAPALPALFLPDGLRDLHKPVELWAAELDELVPLDPDILIVRDGLPVPPARHIEPGAGHYSFLAPCTEAQKDAAHDICADGPGFDRAVFHRRLNAAVVAFFRRNL
;
A
#
# COMPACT_ATOMS: atom_id res chain seq x y z
N MET A 1 -7.80 1.08 14.25
CA MET A 1 -7.96 2.27 13.40
C MET A 1 -8.97 1.93 12.31
N THR A 2 -10.07 2.66 12.23
CA THR A 2 -10.97 2.65 11.07
C THR A 2 -10.60 3.86 10.22
N HIS A 3 -10.31 3.70 8.93
CA HIS A 3 -10.06 4.83 8.03
C HIS A 3 -11.38 5.58 7.78
N PRO A 4 -11.69 6.72 8.43
CA PRO A 4 -12.99 7.37 8.26
C PRO A 4 -13.12 7.90 6.83
N GLY A 5 -14.30 7.74 6.22
CA GLY A 5 -14.54 8.01 4.81
C GLY A 5 -14.00 6.96 3.84
N ASP A 6 -13.16 6.02 4.28
CA ASP A 6 -12.60 4.99 3.40
C ASP A 6 -12.50 3.61 4.08
N ASN A 7 -13.66 3.08 4.45
CA ASN A 7 -13.83 1.74 5.01
C ASN A 7 -15.14 1.09 4.52
N TYR A 8 -15.40 -0.16 4.89
CA TYR A 8 -16.54 -0.94 4.39
C TYR A 8 -17.91 -0.32 4.72
N ALA A 9 -18.02 0.47 5.79
CA ALA A 9 -19.26 1.13 6.21
C ALA A 9 -19.36 2.59 5.75
N ASP A 10 -18.26 3.20 5.31
CA ASP A 10 -18.19 4.60 4.89
C ASP A 10 -17.17 4.76 3.76
N THR A 11 -17.66 4.92 2.54
CA THR A 11 -16.88 4.97 1.30
C THR A 11 -16.83 6.36 0.66
N ARG A 12 -17.17 7.42 1.41
CA ARG A 12 -17.27 8.80 0.88
C ARG A 12 -15.98 9.33 0.24
N HIS A 13 -14.82 8.81 0.66
CA HIS A 13 -13.49 9.15 0.17
C HIS A 13 -12.91 8.11 -0.79
N TYR A 14 -13.60 6.98 -1.01
CA TYR A 14 -13.16 5.95 -1.95
C TYR A 14 -12.95 6.54 -3.35
N ALA A 15 -11.80 6.25 -3.97
CA ALA A 15 -11.44 6.76 -5.28
C ALA A 15 -11.49 8.30 -5.39
N ARG A 16 -11.14 9.00 -4.30
CA ARG A 16 -10.99 10.46 -4.24
C ARG A 16 -9.66 10.88 -3.64
N ARG A 17 -9.31 12.16 -3.82
CA ARG A 17 -8.10 12.77 -3.26
C ARG A 17 -7.96 12.52 -1.76
N GLU A 18 -9.06 12.58 -1.03
CA GLU A 18 -9.11 12.43 0.43
C GLU A 18 -8.64 11.06 0.90
N GLN A 19 -8.94 9.98 0.16
CA GLN A 19 -8.42 8.64 0.50
C GLN A 19 -6.89 8.63 0.51
N LEU A 20 -6.25 9.35 -0.41
CA LEU A 20 -4.79 9.36 -0.51
C LEU A 20 -4.14 10.31 0.51
N THR A 21 -4.82 11.40 0.91
CA THR A 21 -4.26 12.36 1.86
C THR A 21 -4.59 12.07 3.32
N GLU A 22 -5.77 11.50 3.59
CA GLU A 22 -6.22 11.24 4.96
C GLU A 22 -5.62 9.96 5.53
N ARG A 23 -5.39 8.91 4.72
CA ARG A 23 -4.78 7.67 5.23
C ARG A 23 -3.42 7.89 5.90
N PRO A 24 -2.45 8.63 5.31
CA PRO A 24 -1.19 8.96 6.00
C PRO A 24 -1.40 9.79 7.28
N ARG A 25 -2.30 10.78 7.28
CA ARG A 25 -2.62 11.58 8.47
C ARG A 25 -3.17 10.71 9.61
N GLN A 26 -4.02 9.74 9.26
CA GLN A 26 -4.60 8.82 10.23
C GLN A 26 -3.54 7.86 10.80
N VAL A 27 -2.55 7.44 10.01
CA VAL A 27 -1.38 6.70 10.51
C VAL A 27 -0.65 7.52 11.57
N SER A 28 -0.32 8.79 11.28
CA SER A 28 0.32 9.68 12.27
C SER A 28 -0.51 9.83 13.55
N ARG A 29 -1.84 9.97 13.43
CA ARG A 29 -2.73 10.04 14.61
C ARG A 29 -2.73 8.76 15.45
N VAL A 30 -2.61 7.59 14.83
CA VAL A 30 -2.45 6.34 15.58
C VAL A 30 -1.12 6.33 16.33
N ILE A 31 -0.04 6.77 15.69
CA ILE A 31 1.26 6.88 16.36
C ILE A 31 1.18 7.88 17.53
N ASP A 32 0.54 9.04 17.35
CA ASP A 32 0.30 10.01 18.43
C ASP A 32 -0.46 9.38 19.60
N TYR A 33 -1.52 8.65 19.31
CA TYR A 33 -2.29 7.94 20.34
C TYR A 33 -1.44 6.89 21.06
N MET A 34 -0.75 6.02 20.32
CA MET A 34 0.06 4.93 20.88
C MET A 34 1.21 5.44 21.74
N LEU A 35 1.81 6.58 21.40
CA LEU A 35 2.91 7.19 22.16
C LEU A 35 2.44 8.11 23.29
N GLY A 36 1.22 8.62 23.21
CA GLY A 36 0.66 9.61 24.14
C GLY A 36 -0.43 9.07 25.04
N ALA A 37 -1.62 8.84 24.49
CA ALA A 37 -2.84 8.57 25.25
C ALA A 37 -3.08 7.08 25.57
N TRP A 38 -2.40 6.17 24.86
CA TRP A 38 -2.55 4.73 25.11
C TRP A 38 -2.02 4.37 26.51
N PRO A 39 -2.79 3.65 27.35
CA PRO A 39 -2.37 3.30 28.71
C PRO A 39 -1.01 2.60 28.77
N ASP A 40 -0.75 1.71 27.81
CA ASP A 40 0.46 0.90 27.73
C ASP A 40 1.56 1.53 26.85
N ARG A 41 1.52 2.85 26.58
CA ARG A 41 2.51 3.55 25.74
C ARG A 41 3.98 3.29 26.08
N ARG A 42 4.29 2.93 27.34
CA ARG A 42 5.64 2.57 27.79
C ARG A 42 6.15 1.25 27.19
N ALA A 43 5.26 0.42 26.66
CA ALA A 43 5.60 -0.79 25.91
C ALA A 43 6.05 -0.49 24.47
N VAL A 44 5.85 0.74 23.97
CA VAL A 44 6.28 1.14 22.63
C VAL A 44 7.65 1.80 22.70
N ASP A 45 8.60 1.23 21.98
CA ASP A 45 9.88 1.88 21.73
C ASP A 45 9.72 2.94 20.65
N GLN A 46 9.81 4.21 21.05
CA GLN A 46 9.60 5.35 20.15
C GLN A 46 10.67 5.46 19.05
N GLY A 47 11.84 4.83 19.26
CA GLY A 47 12.91 4.77 18.26
C GLY A 47 12.64 3.74 17.16
N ARG A 48 11.74 2.78 17.40
CA ARG A 48 11.56 1.57 16.60
C ARG A 48 10.13 1.41 16.09
N ILE A 49 9.74 2.31 15.20
CA ILE A 49 8.40 2.32 14.59
C ILE A 49 8.51 2.05 13.09
N GLY A 50 7.92 0.96 12.64
CA GLY A 50 7.79 0.60 11.22
C GLY A 50 6.32 0.48 10.80
N ILE A 51 6.08 0.44 9.49
CA ILE A 51 4.73 0.30 8.92
C ILE A 51 4.67 -0.85 7.92
N PHE A 52 3.67 -1.73 8.07
CA PHE A 52 3.29 -2.69 7.04
C PHE A 52 2.08 -2.17 6.27
N GLY A 53 2.08 -2.30 4.95
CA GLY A 53 0.99 -1.83 4.11
C GLY A 53 0.73 -2.75 2.92
N PHE A 54 -0.52 -3.23 2.80
CA PHE A 54 -1.02 -3.96 1.64
C PHE A 54 -1.88 -3.06 0.73
N SER A 55 -1.71 -3.13 -0.59
CA SER A 55 -2.56 -2.42 -1.58
C SER A 55 -2.60 -0.91 -1.31
N MET A 56 -3.77 -0.32 -1.05
CA MET A 56 -3.88 1.09 -0.64
C MET A 56 -3.11 1.40 0.65
N GLY A 57 -2.96 0.42 1.54
CA GLY A 57 -2.06 0.47 2.69
C GLY A 57 -0.59 0.53 2.28
N GLY A 58 -0.20 -0.11 1.18
CA GLY A 58 1.16 -0.02 0.62
C GLY A 58 1.46 1.38 0.08
N PHE A 59 0.52 1.99 -0.65
CA PHE A 59 0.58 3.41 -0.99
C PHE A 59 0.73 4.28 0.26
N THR A 60 -0.13 4.04 1.26
CA THR A 60 -0.13 4.79 2.52
C THR A 60 1.22 4.68 3.23
N ALA A 61 1.80 3.49 3.28
CA ALA A 61 3.11 3.24 3.89
C ALA A 61 4.22 4.02 3.18
N LEU A 62 4.31 3.95 1.84
CA LEU A 62 5.30 4.69 1.06
C LEU A 62 5.15 6.21 1.25
N ALA A 63 3.92 6.73 1.14
CA ALA A 63 3.64 8.15 1.30
C ALA A 63 3.94 8.64 2.73
N SER A 64 3.61 7.84 3.75
CA SER A 64 3.90 8.17 5.16
C SER A 64 5.40 8.09 5.48
N LEU A 65 6.15 7.22 4.80
CA LEU A 65 7.58 7.01 5.04
C LEU A 65 8.45 8.13 4.45
N GLY A 66 7.96 8.84 3.43
CA GLY A 66 8.68 9.95 2.76
C GLY A 66 8.39 10.11 1.26
N GLY A 67 7.62 9.20 0.66
CA GLY A 67 7.26 9.27 -0.75
C GLY A 67 6.43 10.52 -1.04
N ARG A 68 6.64 11.11 -2.22
CA ARG A 68 5.98 12.33 -2.68
C ARG A 68 5.03 12.02 -3.83
N PRO A 69 3.79 11.61 -3.54
CA PRO A 69 2.86 11.23 -4.59
C PRO A 69 2.27 12.47 -5.28
N GLU A 70 2.21 12.41 -6.60
CA GLU A 70 1.63 13.39 -7.50
C GLU A 70 0.54 12.79 -8.37
N THR A 71 -0.56 13.53 -8.53
CA THR A 71 -1.70 13.04 -9.33
C THR A 71 -1.36 12.98 -10.83
N SER A 72 -0.40 13.80 -11.28
CA SER A 72 0.08 13.90 -12.66
C SER A 72 0.51 12.54 -13.23
N GLY A 73 1.27 11.74 -12.47
CA GLY A 73 1.75 10.42 -12.88
C GLY A 73 0.61 9.41 -13.08
N LEU A 74 -0.39 9.40 -12.19
CA LEU A 74 -1.56 8.54 -12.35
C LEU A 74 -2.44 8.96 -13.54
N VAL A 75 -2.61 10.27 -13.76
CA VAL A 75 -3.30 10.78 -14.96
C VAL A 75 -2.57 10.35 -16.23
N ALA A 76 -1.23 10.43 -16.26
CA ALA A 76 -0.44 10.00 -17.40
C ALA A 76 -0.58 8.49 -17.65
N GLN A 77 -0.48 7.66 -16.60
CA GLN A 77 -0.69 6.21 -16.71
C GLN A 77 -2.07 5.89 -17.29
N CYS A 78 -3.14 6.51 -16.79
CA CYS A 78 -4.48 6.24 -17.29
C CYS A 78 -4.77 6.80 -18.69
N LYS A 79 -3.96 7.74 -19.20
CA LYS A 79 -3.99 8.13 -20.62
C LYS A 79 -3.30 7.09 -21.49
N ALA A 80 -2.14 6.59 -21.07
CA ALA A 80 -1.35 5.61 -21.83
C ALA A 80 -1.96 4.20 -21.78
N MET A 81 -2.58 3.83 -20.65
CA MET A 81 -3.09 2.49 -20.36
C MET A 81 -4.57 2.56 -19.94
N PRO A 82 -5.49 3.02 -20.82
CA PRO A 82 -6.89 3.26 -20.45
C PRO A 82 -7.64 1.99 -20.03
N ARG A 83 -7.16 0.81 -20.45
CA ARG A 83 -7.76 -0.50 -20.10
C ARG A 83 -7.17 -1.15 -18.84
N LYS A 84 -6.20 -0.52 -18.17
CA LYS A 84 -5.65 -1.03 -16.91
C LYS A 84 -6.76 -1.07 -15.85
N ALA A 85 -6.84 -2.14 -15.06
CA ALA A 85 -7.91 -2.35 -14.07
C ALA A 85 -8.11 -1.14 -13.15
N ALA A 86 -7.04 -0.59 -12.58
CA ALA A 86 -7.11 0.61 -11.74
C ALA A 86 -7.68 1.83 -12.50
N CYS A 87 -7.35 2.00 -13.77
CA CYS A 87 -7.84 3.13 -14.56
C CYS A 87 -9.33 2.98 -14.91
N LEU A 88 -9.79 1.76 -15.20
CA LEU A 88 -11.22 1.46 -15.36
C LEU A 88 -11.98 1.74 -14.06
N ALA A 89 -11.47 1.24 -12.93
CA ALA A 89 -12.07 1.43 -11.62
C ALA A 89 -12.18 2.91 -11.20
N LEU A 90 -11.22 3.74 -11.64
CA LEU A 90 -11.22 5.18 -11.35
C LEU A 90 -12.07 6.01 -12.33
N GLY A 91 -12.55 5.43 -13.44
CA GLY A 91 -13.31 6.12 -14.48
C GLY A 91 -12.45 6.77 -15.58
N GLY A 92 -11.19 6.36 -15.70
CA GLY A 92 -10.23 6.85 -16.70
C GLY A 92 -9.54 8.16 -16.31
N ALA A 93 -8.63 8.63 -17.18
CA ALA A 93 -7.75 9.76 -16.88
C ALA A 93 -8.48 11.08 -16.56
N GLN A 94 -9.62 11.33 -17.19
CA GLN A 94 -10.42 12.55 -16.96
C GLN A 94 -11.05 12.56 -15.59
N ASP A 95 -11.59 11.41 -15.16
CA ASP A 95 -12.13 11.23 -13.83
C ASP A 95 -11.06 11.28 -12.76
N VAL A 96 -9.88 10.69 -13.02
CA VAL A 96 -8.73 10.82 -12.12
C VAL A 96 -8.39 12.31 -11.94
N ARG A 97 -8.25 13.06 -13.03
CA ARG A 97 -7.98 14.49 -12.96
C ARG A 97 -9.03 15.25 -12.15
N ARG A 98 -10.32 14.94 -12.35
CA ARG A 98 -11.43 15.59 -11.64
C ARG A 98 -11.47 15.24 -10.15
N LYS A 99 -11.28 13.97 -9.79
CA LYS A 99 -11.44 13.43 -8.42
C LYS A 99 -10.20 13.65 -7.55
N PHE A 100 -9.01 13.68 -8.15
CA PHE A 100 -7.73 13.75 -7.44
C PHE A 100 -6.99 15.08 -7.67
N GLY A 101 -7.33 15.83 -8.72
CA GLY A 101 -6.64 17.07 -9.10
C GLY A 101 -5.49 16.85 -10.09
N GLN A 102 -4.54 17.78 -10.16
CA GLN A 102 -3.35 17.67 -11.02
C GLN A 102 -2.02 17.93 -10.29
N ALA A 103 -2.08 18.32 -9.02
CA ALA A 103 -0.90 18.68 -8.24
C ALA A 103 -0.40 17.52 -7.37
N ALA A 104 0.74 17.75 -6.73
CA ALA A 104 1.20 16.97 -5.59
C ALA A 104 0.07 16.76 -4.58
N LEU A 105 0.00 15.55 -4.02
CA LEU A 105 -0.86 15.29 -2.88
C LEU A 105 -0.19 15.91 -1.65
N GLY A 106 -0.96 16.67 -0.87
CA GLY A 106 -0.47 17.34 0.35
C GLY A 106 -0.26 16.36 1.51
N VAL A 107 0.53 15.31 1.27
CA VAL A 107 0.91 14.30 2.26
C VAL A 107 2.10 14.80 3.04
N VAL A 108 2.01 14.73 4.36
CA VAL A 108 3.13 15.03 5.27
C VAL A 108 3.67 13.69 5.76
N PRO A 109 4.95 13.35 5.47
CA PRO A 109 5.58 12.15 6.00
C PRO A 109 5.65 12.18 7.53
N ASP A 110 5.60 11.00 8.16
CA ASP A 110 5.82 10.88 9.59
C ASP A 110 7.30 10.59 9.88
N PRO A 111 8.04 11.49 10.54
CA PRO A 111 9.46 11.31 10.79
C PRO A 111 9.75 10.14 11.75
N ARG A 112 8.75 9.67 12.51
CA ARG A 112 8.90 8.55 13.45
C ARG A 112 8.94 7.19 12.74
N LEU A 113 8.36 7.08 11.54
CA LEU A 113 8.44 5.86 10.74
C LEU A 113 9.86 5.66 10.21
N ARG A 114 10.48 4.53 10.54
CA ARG A 114 11.88 4.22 10.18
C ARG A 114 12.00 3.25 9.00
N ALA A 115 11.04 2.36 8.81
CA ALA A 115 11.05 1.36 7.73
C ALA A 115 9.63 1.02 7.28
N ALA A 116 9.46 0.56 6.04
CA ALA A 116 8.18 0.07 5.53
C ALA A 116 8.30 -1.30 4.88
N PHE A 117 7.35 -2.18 5.16
CA PHE A 117 7.13 -3.40 4.39
C PHE A 117 5.86 -3.20 3.57
N VAL A 118 5.97 -3.27 2.24
CA VAL A 118 4.84 -3.04 1.35
C VAL A 118 4.55 -4.26 0.47
N ALA A 119 3.28 -4.62 0.40
CA ALA A 119 2.78 -5.72 -0.42
C ALA A 119 1.79 -5.19 -1.46
N ALA A 120 2.06 -5.46 -2.74
CA ALA A 120 1.25 -5.04 -3.89
C ALA A 120 0.76 -3.57 -3.79
N PRO A 121 1.65 -2.58 -3.61
CA PRO A 121 1.25 -1.19 -3.34
C PRO A 121 0.40 -0.61 -4.46
N ALA A 122 -0.80 -0.14 -4.12
CA ALA A 122 -1.76 0.37 -5.10
C ALA A 122 -1.32 1.72 -5.69
N LEU A 123 -1.74 1.98 -6.93
CA LEU A 123 -1.55 3.25 -7.65
C LEU A 123 -0.08 3.76 -7.66
N PRO A 124 0.93 2.91 -7.94
CA PRO A 124 2.33 3.32 -7.84
C PRO A 124 2.69 4.42 -8.83
N ALA A 125 1.94 4.59 -9.92
CA ALA A 125 2.08 5.71 -10.85
C ALA A 125 1.92 7.09 -10.21
N LEU A 126 1.33 7.19 -9.02
CA LEU A 126 1.35 8.42 -8.23
C LEU A 126 2.77 8.86 -7.87
N PHE A 127 3.74 7.96 -7.82
CA PHE A 127 5.13 8.31 -7.51
C PHE A 127 5.98 8.60 -8.74
N LEU A 128 5.41 8.63 -9.95
CA LEU A 128 6.17 9.00 -11.14
C LEU A 128 6.33 10.52 -11.28
N PRO A 129 7.43 10.99 -11.89
CA PRO A 129 8.61 10.20 -12.29
C PRO A 129 9.53 9.87 -11.10
N ASP A 130 9.56 10.75 -10.10
CA ASP A 130 10.66 10.85 -9.13
C ASP A 130 10.19 10.82 -7.67
N GLY A 131 8.93 10.52 -7.42
CA GLY A 131 8.28 10.64 -6.11
C GLY A 131 8.89 9.77 -5.00
N LEU A 132 9.69 8.76 -5.35
CA LEU A 132 10.40 7.90 -4.40
C LEU A 132 11.90 8.17 -4.30
N ARG A 133 12.48 9.06 -5.13
CA ARG A 133 13.93 9.19 -5.28
C ARG A 133 14.68 9.57 -4.00
N ASP A 134 14.01 10.31 -3.11
CA ASP A 134 14.58 10.80 -1.84
C ASP A 134 14.18 9.92 -0.64
N LEU A 135 13.52 8.78 -0.88
CA LEU A 135 13.13 7.83 0.16
C LEU A 135 14.29 6.86 0.44
N HIS A 136 15.19 7.24 1.35
CA HIS A 136 16.36 6.45 1.72
C HIS A 136 16.13 5.47 2.88
N LYS A 137 14.95 5.51 3.51
CA LYS A 137 14.59 4.59 4.60
C LYS A 137 14.39 3.17 4.05
N PRO A 138 14.69 2.11 4.83
CA PRO A 138 14.50 0.74 4.38
C PRO A 138 13.05 0.46 3.92
N VAL A 139 12.93 -0.13 2.74
CA VAL A 139 11.67 -0.63 2.18
C VAL A 139 11.86 -2.09 1.77
N GLU A 140 10.88 -2.93 2.10
CA GLU A 140 10.73 -4.28 1.57
C GLU A 140 9.51 -4.30 0.63
N LEU A 141 9.65 -4.91 -0.56
CA LEU A 141 8.61 -4.89 -1.60
C LEU A 141 8.24 -6.32 -2.01
N TRP A 142 7.00 -6.70 -1.69
CA TRP A 142 6.42 -7.98 -2.07
C TRP A 142 5.37 -7.80 -3.14
N ALA A 143 5.44 -8.62 -4.18
CA ALA A 143 4.50 -8.66 -5.30
C ALA A 143 3.86 -10.05 -5.40
N ALA A 144 2.65 -10.09 -5.93
CA ALA A 144 1.96 -11.33 -6.29
C ALA A 144 2.19 -11.61 -7.79
N GLU A 145 2.51 -12.86 -8.13
CA GLU A 145 2.80 -13.26 -9.53
C GLU A 145 1.59 -13.07 -10.45
N LEU A 146 0.39 -13.38 -9.95
CA LEU A 146 -0.87 -13.36 -10.71
C LEU A 146 -1.71 -12.11 -10.39
N ASP A 147 -1.07 -11.03 -9.95
CA ASP A 147 -1.77 -9.79 -9.62
C ASP A 147 -2.19 -9.02 -10.88
N GLU A 148 -3.49 -8.97 -11.15
CA GLU A 148 -4.05 -8.20 -12.28
C GLU A 148 -4.39 -6.75 -11.92
N LEU A 149 -4.44 -6.41 -10.63
CA LEU A 149 -4.77 -5.06 -10.15
C LEU A 149 -3.52 -4.18 -10.06
N VAL A 150 -2.42 -4.76 -9.59
CA VAL A 150 -1.10 -4.16 -9.43
C VAL A 150 -0.07 -5.09 -10.11
N PRO A 151 -0.05 -5.14 -11.46
CA PRO A 151 0.79 -6.08 -12.18
C PRO A 151 2.28 -5.81 -11.98
N LEU A 152 3.08 -6.84 -12.19
CA LEU A 152 4.53 -6.76 -12.09
C LEU A 152 5.11 -5.61 -12.93
N ASP A 153 4.66 -5.48 -14.17
CA ASP A 153 4.97 -4.38 -15.10
C ASP A 153 3.66 -3.66 -15.47
N PRO A 154 3.56 -2.32 -15.33
CA PRO A 154 4.61 -1.41 -14.86
C PRO A 154 4.62 -1.20 -13.35
N ASP A 155 3.61 -1.66 -12.64
CA ASP A 155 3.29 -1.12 -11.32
C ASP A 155 4.35 -1.45 -10.24
N ILE A 156 4.76 -2.71 -10.13
CA ILE A 156 5.81 -3.09 -9.16
C ILE A 156 7.16 -2.50 -9.58
N LEU A 157 7.43 -2.37 -10.89
CA LEU A 157 8.66 -1.75 -11.40
C LEU A 157 8.75 -0.28 -11.00
N ILE A 158 7.65 0.48 -11.05
CA ILE A 158 7.62 1.89 -10.64
C ILE A 158 8.12 2.06 -9.20
N VAL A 159 7.70 1.19 -8.28
CA VAL A 159 8.16 1.26 -6.88
C VAL A 159 9.61 0.80 -6.75
N ARG A 160 9.97 -0.34 -7.36
CA ARG A 160 11.32 -0.90 -7.28
C ARG A 160 12.37 0.07 -7.83
N ASP A 161 12.12 0.63 -9.01
CA ASP A 161 13.08 1.44 -9.76
C ASP A 161 13.04 2.92 -9.33
N GLY A 162 11.94 3.37 -8.72
CA GLY A 162 11.84 4.72 -8.16
C GLY A 162 12.58 4.91 -6.84
N LEU A 163 12.93 3.81 -6.14
CA LEU A 163 13.66 3.86 -4.87
C LEU A 163 15.18 3.98 -5.11
N PRO A 164 15.90 4.83 -4.36
CA PRO A 164 17.35 5.02 -4.51
C PRO A 164 18.14 3.76 -4.15
N VAL A 165 17.59 2.93 -3.26
CA VAL A 165 18.11 1.59 -2.97
C VAL A 165 17.01 0.60 -3.35
N PRO A 166 17.10 -0.06 -4.52
CA PRO A 166 16.09 -1.00 -4.96
C PRO A 166 15.92 -2.12 -3.92
N PRO A 167 14.68 -2.36 -3.44
CA PRO A 167 14.43 -3.42 -2.48
C PRO A 167 14.67 -4.79 -3.13
N ALA A 168 14.96 -5.80 -2.31
CA ALA A 168 14.86 -7.18 -2.77
C ALA A 168 13.41 -7.40 -3.24
N ARG A 169 13.23 -7.66 -4.53
CA ARG A 169 11.91 -7.93 -5.08
C ARG A 169 11.55 -9.36 -4.76
N HIS A 170 10.58 -9.56 -3.86
CA HIS A 170 9.94 -10.85 -3.67
C HIS A 170 8.71 -10.94 -4.57
N ILE A 171 8.68 -11.94 -5.45
CA ILE A 171 7.48 -12.29 -6.23
C ILE A 171 6.96 -13.59 -5.65
N GLU A 172 5.78 -13.57 -5.04
CA GLU A 172 5.16 -14.78 -4.50
C GLU A 172 4.50 -15.58 -5.63
N PRO A 173 5.00 -16.79 -5.94
CA PRO A 173 4.44 -17.61 -7.01
C PRO A 173 3.01 -18.05 -6.72
N GLY A 174 2.15 -18.02 -7.74
CA GLY A 174 0.74 -18.39 -7.65
C GLY A 174 -0.15 -17.48 -6.80
N ALA A 175 0.40 -16.45 -6.15
CA ALA A 175 -0.38 -15.49 -5.38
C ALA A 175 -1.11 -14.52 -6.32
N GLY A 176 -2.36 -14.18 -5.98
CA GLY A 176 -3.09 -13.06 -6.56
C GLY A 176 -3.06 -11.83 -5.65
N HIS A 177 -3.70 -10.73 -6.07
CA HIS A 177 -3.72 -9.47 -5.31
C HIS A 177 -4.18 -9.68 -3.86
N TYR A 178 -5.29 -10.40 -3.67
CA TYR A 178 -5.93 -10.58 -2.36
C TYR A 178 -5.31 -11.69 -1.51
N SER A 179 -4.33 -12.44 -2.03
CA SER A 179 -3.64 -13.48 -1.27
C SER A 179 -2.87 -12.93 -0.05
N PHE A 180 -2.56 -11.62 -0.03
CA PHE A 180 -1.98 -10.91 1.12
C PHE A 180 -2.97 -10.58 2.25
N LEU A 181 -4.28 -10.74 2.02
CA LEU A 181 -5.28 -10.62 3.07
C LEU A 181 -5.36 -11.91 3.88
N ALA A 182 -5.58 -11.78 5.19
CA ALA A 182 -5.65 -12.91 6.10
C ALA A 182 -6.56 -14.03 5.55
N PRO A 183 -6.25 -15.31 5.83
CA PRO A 183 -7.07 -16.44 5.43
C PRO A 183 -8.55 -16.23 5.80
N CYS A 184 -9.42 -16.37 4.81
CA CYS A 184 -10.86 -16.23 5.01
C CYS A 184 -11.44 -17.42 5.75
N THR A 185 -12.45 -17.18 6.58
CA THR A 185 -13.31 -18.24 7.10
C THR A 185 -14.15 -18.85 5.97
N GLU A 186 -14.72 -20.04 6.18
CA GLU A 186 -15.61 -20.66 5.18
C GLU A 186 -16.79 -19.75 4.80
N ALA A 187 -17.43 -19.11 5.78
CA ALA A 187 -18.51 -18.16 5.51
C ALA A 187 -18.08 -16.95 4.65
N GLN A 188 -16.83 -16.50 4.80
CA GLN A 188 -16.28 -15.41 3.98
C GLN A 188 -15.94 -15.87 2.56
N LYS A 189 -15.52 -17.13 2.36
CA LYS A 189 -15.28 -17.69 1.03
C LYS A 189 -16.56 -17.67 0.17
N ASP A 190 -17.69 -17.96 0.79
CA ASP A 190 -19.00 -17.90 0.12
C ASP A 190 -19.45 -16.46 -0.14
N ALA A 191 -19.27 -15.57 0.83
CA ALA A 191 -19.76 -14.18 0.76
C ALA A 191 -18.88 -13.24 -0.08
N ALA A 192 -17.59 -13.54 -0.23
CA ALA A 192 -16.60 -12.66 -0.84
C ALA A 192 -15.61 -13.45 -1.71
N HIS A 193 -16.16 -14.24 -2.65
CA HIS A 193 -15.39 -15.14 -3.51
C HIS A 193 -14.18 -14.46 -4.17
N ASP A 194 -14.37 -13.27 -4.76
CA ASP A 194 -13.30 -12.52 -5.44
C ASP A 194 -12.10 -12.16 -4.54
N ILE A 195 -12.31 -12.10 -3.23
CA ILE A 195 -11.27 -11.78 -2.23
C ILE A 195 -10.70 -13.05 -1.60
N CYS A 196 -11.54 -14.06 -1.43
CA CYS A 196 -11.27 -15.23 -0.61
C CYS A 196 -10.88 -16.48 -1.40
N ALA A 197 -11.11 -16.50 -2.71
CA ALA A 197 -10.65 -17.55 -3.60
C ALA A 197 -9.23 -17.24 -4.10
N ASP A 198 -8.31 -18.19 -3.90
CA ASP A 198 -7.00 -18.16 -4.55
C ASP A 198 -6.97 -19.11 -5.74
N GLY A 199 -5.94 -18.96 -6.59
CA GLY A 199 -5.73 -19.86 -7.73
C GLY A 199 -5.53 -21.33 -7.30
N PRO A 200 -5.81 -22.29 -8.20
CA PRO A 200 -5.63 -23.70 -7.92
C PRO A 200 -4.23 -24.02 -7.37
N GLY A 201 -4.17 -24.75 -6.25
CA GLY A 201 -2.92 -25.16 -5.62
C GLY A 201 -2.23 -24.11 -4.73
N PHE A 202 -2.77 -22.89 -4.63
CA PHE A 202 -2.25 -21.87 -3.71
C PHE A 202 -2.81 -22.05 -2.29
N ASP A 203 -1.94 -22.28 -1.32
CA ASP A 203 -2.30 -22.34 0.09
C ASP A 203 -1.98 -21.00 0.78
N ARG A 204 -3.02 -20.17 0.94
CA ARG A 204 -2.92 -18.86 1.61
C ARG A 204 -2.45 -18.97 3.05
N ALA A 205 -2.82 -20.02 3.79
CA ALA A 205 -2.40 -20.17 5.19
C ALA A 205 -0.90 -20.51 5.27
N VAL A 206 -0.38 -21.35 4.37
CA VAL A 206 1.06 -21.61 4.24
C VAL A 206 1.80 -20.35 3.85
N PHE A 207 1.29 -19.62 2.86
CA PHE A 207 1.87 -18.35 2.43
C PHE A 207 1.96 -17.34 3.58
N HIS A 208 0.88 -17.14 4.35
CA HIS A 208 0.87 -16.20 5.48
C HIS A 208 1.88 -16.55 6.58
N ARG A 209 2.21 -17.83 6.79
CA ARG A 209 3.30 -18.21 7.70
C ARG A 209 4.66 -17.67 7.22
N ARG A 210 4.93 -17.75 5.91
CA ARG A 210 6.15 -17.20 5.30
C ARG A 210 6.16 -15.67 5.33
N LEU A 211 5.05 -15.05 4.92
CA LEU A 211 4.88 -13.58 4.94
C LEU A 211 5.12 -13.02 6.34
N ASN A 212 4.46 -13.57 7.36
CA ASN A 212 4.59 -13.08 8.73
C ASN A 212 6.03 -13.22 9.26
N ALA A 213 6.70 -14.35 8.97
CA ALA A 213 8.10 -14.54 9.34
C ALA A 213 9.01 -13.52 8.66
N ALA A 214 8.80 -13.23 7.37
CA ALA A 214 9.57 -12.25 6.62
C ALA A 214 9.35 -10.81 7.15
N VAL A 215 8.10 -10.43 7.43
CA VAL A 215 7.75 -9.12 8.01
C VAL A 215 8.45 -8.91 9.35
N VAL A 216 8.40 -9.91 10.26
CA VAL A 216 9.08 -9.85 11.55
C VAL A 216 10.60 -9.76 11.37
N ALA A 217 11.18 -10.56 10.48
CA ALA A 217 12.61 -10.55 10.22
C ALA A 217 13.08 -9.21 9.63
N PHE A 218 12.31 -8.61 8.72
CA PHE A 218 12.58 -7.29 8.15
C PHE A 218 12.61 -6.22 9.24
N PHE A 219 11.58 -6.12 10.08
CA PHE A 219 11.54 -5.09 11.13
C PHE A 219 12.60 -5.30 12.20
N ARG A 220 12.94 -6.55 12.58
CA ARG A 220 14.05 -6.82 13.50
C ARG A 220 15.41 -6.33 13.00
N ARG A 221 15.62 -6.27 11.68
CA ARG A 221 16.88 -5.81 11.08
C ARG A 221 16.94 -4.29 10.91
N ASN A 222 15.79 -3.62 10.80
CA ASN A 222 15.70 -2.23 10.34
C ASN A 222 15.12 -1.26 11.40
N LEU A 223 14.75 -1.76 12.57
CA LEU A 223 14.30 -0.99 13.74
C LEU A 223 15.18 -1.32 14.94
#